data_AF-A0A375JBX1-F1
#
_entry.id   AF-A0A375JBX1-F1
#
_cell.length_a   1.000
_cell.length_b   1.000
_cell.length_c   1.000
_cell.angle_alpha   90.00
_cell.angle_beta   90.00
_cell.angle_gamma   90.00
#
_symmetry.space_group_name_H-M   'P 1'
#
loop_
_entity.id
_entity.type
_entity.pdbx_description
1 polymer ?
#
loop_
_entity_poly.entity_id
_entity_poly.type
_entity_poly.pdbx_seq_one_letter_code
_entity_poly.pdbx_strand_id
1 'polypeptide(L)'
;MRLTRLERHAPIDFSARRVAAFARKQQRERDRYPLFAEHVAAEQHSADEELARRQRRSNRLETATRGLHARVWREKRAVYFSLTAEQRTDIRTKWLAWTGPTTALYFAYIVDTVSGEAAQRAAAFREHALTIKRRVLASLPEQLEMA
;
A
#
# COMPACT_ATOMS: atom_id res chain seq x y z
N MET A 1 10.07 8.62 21.55
CA MET A 1 10.40 7.67 20.46
C MET A 1 10.59 8.48 19.19
N ARG A 2 11.70 8.27 18.46
CA ARG A 2 12.02 8.98 17.20
C ARG A 2 10.97 8.67 16.14
N LEU A 3 10.43 9.66 15.44
CA LEU A 3 9.53 9.50 14.30
C LEU A 3 9.80 10.59 13.27
N THR A 4 9.85 10.22 11.99
CA THR A 4 9.98 11.18 10.89
C THR A 4 8.65 11.89 10.74
N ARG A 5 8.68 13.23 10.78
CA ARG A 5 7.50 14.05 10.51
C ARG A 5 7.09 13.90 9.05
N LEU A 6 5.80 13.74 8.80
CA LEU A 6 5.27 13.80 7.45
C LEU A 6 5.18 15.27 7.02
N GLU A 7 5.78 15.59 5.87
CA GLU A 7 5.76 16.92 5.27
C GLU A 7 4.34 17.37 4.94
N ARG A 8 4.16 18.68 4.72
CA ARG A 8 2.86 19.20 4.29
C ARG A 8 2.56 18.68 2.89
N HIS A 9 1.40 18.04 2.72
CA HIS A 9 0.92 17.62 1.40
C HIS A 9 0.56 18.85 0.56
N ALA A 10 1.16 18.92 -0.63
CA ALA A 10 0.97 20.01 -1.57
C ALA A 10 0.09 19.57 -2.76
N PRO A 11 -0.64 20.50 -3.38
CA PRO A 11 -1.31 20.23 -4.65
C PRO A 11 -0.35 19.72 -5.72
N ILE A 12 -0.86 18.91 -6.64
CA ILE A 12 -0.13 18.42 -7.80
C ILE A 12 0.19 19.60 -8.69
N ASP A 13 1.47 19.82 -8.94
CA ASP A 13 1.93 20.65 -10.03
C ASP A 13 1.72 19.91 -11.37
N PHE A 14 0.85 20.46 -12.22
CA PHE A 14 0.57 19.93 -13.55
C PHE A 14 1.26 20.78 -14.60
N SER A 15 2.58 20.62 -14.68
CA SER A 15 3.43 21.38 -15.58
C SER A 15 3.02 21.27 -17.04
N ALA A 16 3.43 22.26 -17.84
CA ALA A 16 3.21 22.29 -19.29
C ALA A 16 3.64 20.99 -19.99
N ARG A 17 4.73 20.36 -19.52
CA ARG A 17 5.19 19.06 -20.02
C ARG A 17 4.16 17.95 -19.81
N ARG A 18 3.47 17.94 -18.67
CA ARG A 18 2.44 16.95 -18.34
C ARG A 18 1.16 17.19 -19.13
N VAL A 19 0.77 18.45 -19.33
CA VAL A 19 -0.35 18.83 -20.21
C VAL A 19 -0.09 18.34 -21.64
N ALA A 20 1.09 18.63 -22.20
CA ALA A 20 1.44 18.18 -23.54
C ALA A 20 1.51 16.63 -23.65
N ALA A 21 1.97 15.95 -22.61
CA ALA A 21 1.97 14.48 -22.57
C ALA A 21 0.55 13.90 -22.54
N PHE A 22 -0.37 14.56 -21.83
CA PHE A 22 -1.78 14.19 -21.81
C PHE A 22 -2.46 14.40 -23.16
N ALA A 23 -2.20 15.53 -23.84
CA ALA A 23 -2.69 15.78 -25.19
C ALA A 23 -2.19 14.72 -26.19
N ARG A 24 -0.89 14.36 -26.14
CA ARG A 24 -0.34 13.27 -26.97
C ARG A 24 -0.98 11.91 -26.67
N LYS A 25 -1.35 11.64 -25.41
CA LYS A 25 -2.08 10.42 -25.06
C LYS A 25 -3.48 10.42 -25.70
N GLN A 26 -4.21 11.53 -25.61
CA GLN A 26 -5.53 11.66 -26.22
C GLN A 26 -5.47 11.49 -27.74
N GLN A 27 -4.47 12.09 -28.39
CA GLN A 27 -4.28 11.93 -29.83
C GLN A 27 -4.04 10.46 -30.21
N ARG A 28 -3.15 9.75 -29.50
CA ARG A 28 -2.93 8.32 -29.73
C ARG A 28 -4.18 7.47 -29.52
N GLU A 29 -5.06 7.86 -28.61
CA GLU A 29 -6.34 7.16 -28.37
C GLU A 29 -7.31 7.36 -29.54
N ARG A 30 -7.37 8.56 -30.13
CA ARG A 30 -8.15 8.85 -31.34
C ARG A 30 -7.59 8.12 -32.56
N ASP A 31 -6.27 8.18 -32.75
CA ASP A 31 -5.57 7.54 -33.88
C ASP A 31 -5.72 6.01 -33.88
N ARG A 32 -5.93 5.41 -32.71
CA ARG A 32 -6.16 3.96 -32.57
C ARG A 32 -7.49 3.53 -33.19
N TYR A 33 -8.49 4.41 -33.22
CA TYR A 33 -9.84 4.12 -33.72
C TYR A 33 -10.28 5.20 -34.73
N PRO A 34 -9.66 5.25 -35.93
CA PRO A 34 -9.83 6.36 -36.86
C PRO A 34 -11.28 6.54 -37.33
N LEU A 35 -12.03 5.43 -37.49
CA LEU A 35 -13.46 5.48 -37.85
C LEU A 35 -14.36 6.06 -36.74
N PHE A 36 -13.85 6.10 -35.50
CA PHE A 36 -14.56 6.59 -34.32
C PHE A 36 -13.84 7.78 -33.67
N ALA A 37 -12.90 8.43 -34.36
CA ALA A 37 -12.05 9.46 -33.77
C ALA A 37 -12.83 10.61 -33.13
N GLU A 38 -13.97 10.99 -33.72
CA GLU A 38 -14.87 12.01 -33.19
C GLU A 38 -15.68 11.53 -31.98
N HIS A 39 -16.11 10.26 -31.97
CA HIS A 39 -16.77 9.67 -30.81
C HIS A 39 -15.80 9.56 -29.63
N VAL A 40 -14.56 9.12 -29.88
CA VAL A 40 -13.50 9.05 -28.88
C VAL A 40 -13.17 10.45 -28.34
N ALA A 41 -13.08 11.45 -29.21
CA ALA A 41 -12.85 12.83 -28.78
C ALA A 41 -13.99 13.38 -27.90
N ALA A 42 -15.25 13.04 -28.22
CA ALA A 42 -16.41 13.46 -27.45
C ALA A 42 -16.43 12.86 -26.02
N GLU A 43 -15.84 11.68 -25.81
CA GLU A 43 -15.70 11.06 -24.49
C GLU A 43 -14.45 11.53 -23.72
N GLN A 44 -13.51 12.21 -24.38
CA GLN A 44 -12.26 12.66 -23.76
C GLN A 44 -12.50 13.90 -22.88
N HIS A 45 -12.05 13.81 -21.63
CA HIS A 45 -12.09 14.93 -20.69
C HIS A 45 -10.92 15.91 -20.89
N SER A 46 -11.14 17.14 -20.46
CA SER A 46 -10.16 18.23 -20.53
C SER A 46 -8.93 18.00 -19.65
N ALA A 47 -7.87 18.76 -19.90
CA ALA A 47 -6.66 18.75 -19.07
C ALA A 47 -6.96 19.18 -17.61
N ASP A 48 -7.86 20.14 -17.42
CA ASP A 48 -8.26 20.62 -16.09
C ASP A 48 -9.06 19.56 -15.32
N GLU A 49 -9.97 18.84 -15.99
CA GLU A 49 -10.68 17.72 -15.39
C GLU A 49 -9.71 16.58 -15.02
N GLU A 50 -8.71 16.31 -15.85
CA GLU A 50 -7.67 15.32 -15.54
C GLU A 50 -6.87 15.74 -14.31
N LEU A 51 -6.47 17.01 -14.24
CA LEU A 51 -5.78 17.55 -13.07
C LEU A 51 -6.64 17.41 -11.82
N ALA A 52 -7.90 17.82 -11.88
CA ALA A 52 -8.84 17.70 -10.76
C ALA A 52 -9.00 16.23 -10.30
N ARG A 53 -9.09 15.28 -11.25
CA ARG A 53 -9.15 13.84 -10.94
C ARG A 53 -7.89 13.36 -10.24
N ARG A 54 -6.71 13.73 -10.76
CA ARG A 54 -5.42 13.39 -10.14
C ARG A 54 -5.28 13.99 -8.76
N GLN A 55 -5.69 15.23 -8.57
CA GLN A 55 -5.66 15.91 -7.28
C GLN A 55 -6.53 15.18 -6.25
N ARG A 56 -7.77 14.85 -6.61
CA ARG A 56 -8.67 14.07 -5.74
C ARG A 56 -8.05 12.74 -5.33
N ARG A 57 -7.43 12.03 -6.28
CA ARG A 57 -6.74 10.75 -6.01
C ARG A 57 -5.55 10.94 -5.06
N SER A 58 -4.73 11.97 -5.27
CA SER A 58 -3.58 12.30 -4.41
C SER A 58 -4.02 12.65 -2.98
N ASN A 59 -5.04 13.50 -2.84
CA ASN A 59 -5.60 13.87 -1.53
C ASN A 59 -6.14 12.64 -0.78
N ARG A 60 -6.85 11.74 -1.49
CA ARG A 60 -7.39 10.51 -0.90
C ARG A 60 -6.27 9.58 -0.44
N LEU A 61 -5.24 9.39 -1.28
CA LEU A 61 -4.08 8.56 -0.93
C LEU A 61 -3.35 9.12 0.28
N GLU A 62 -3.11 10.44 0.32
CA GLU A 62 -2.46 11.09 1.46
C GLU A 62 -3.25 10.87 2.75
N THR A 63 -4.56 11.13 2.71
CA THR A 63 -5.45 10.95 3.87
C THR A 63 -5.45 9.51 4.35
N ALA A 64 -5.60 8.54 3.43
CA ALA A 64 -5.59 7.12 3.76
C ALA A 64 -4.24 6.68 4.37
N THR A 65 -3.13 7.15 3.81
CA THR A 65 -1.77 6.83 4.28
C THR A 65 -1.53 7.40 5.68
N ARG A 66 -1.88 8.67 5.92
CA ARG A 66 -1.79 9.28 7.26
C ARG A 66 -2.68 8.55 8.27
N GLY A 67 -3.89 8.20 7.87
CA GLY A 67 -4.83 7.42 8.69
C GLY A 67 -4.26 6.05 9.08
N LEU A 68 -3.64 5.34 8.12
CA LEU A 68 -2.96 4.08 8.37
C LEU A 68 -1.81 4.25 9.37
N HIS A 69 -0.93 5.23 9.15
CA HIS A 69 0.20 5.49 10.04
C HIS A 69 -0.27 5.82 11.48
N ALA A 70 -1.28 6.69 11.62
CA ALA A 70 -1.83 7.06 12.93
C ALA A 70 -2.52 5.89 13.63
N ARG A 71 -3.22 5.02 12.89
CA ARG A 71 -3.85 3.81 13.42
C ARG A 71 -2.79 2.83 13.93
N VAL A 72 -1.83 2.47 13.08
CA VAL A 72 -0.75 1.53 13.43
C VAL A 72 0.08 2.06 14.60
N TRP A 73 0.37 3.36 14.63
CA TRP A 73 1.08 3.97 15.75
C TRP A 73 0.35 3.78 17.07
N ARG A 74 -0.95 4.10 17.12
CA ARG A 74 -1.74 3.95 18.36
C ARG A 74 -1.83 2.49 18.80
N GLU A 75 -2.11 1.59 17.87
CA GLU A 75 -2.21 0.16 18.11
C GLU A 75 -0.91 -0.42 18.68
N LYS A 76 0.21 -0.22 17.97
CA LYS A 76 1.49 -0.84 18.36
C LYS A 76 2.15 -0.15 19.54
N ARG A 77 1.82 1.11 19.79
CA ARG A 77 2.19 1.77 21.05
C ARG A 77 1.43 1.18 22.23
N ALA A 78 0.15 0.82 22.08
CA ALA A 78 -0.58 0.11 23.13
C ALA A 78 0.04 -1.25 23.43
N VAL A 79 0.34 -2.05 22.38
CA VAL A 79 1.07 -3.32 22.52
C VAL A 79 2.42 -3.11 23.21
N TYR A 80 3.22 -2.13 22.76
CA TYR A 80 4.50 -1.82 23.39
C TYR A 80 4.38 -1.61 24.91
N PHE A 81 3.37 -0.88 25.36
CA PHE A 81 3.18 -0.61 26.79
C PHE A 81 2.61 -1.79 27.58
N SER A 82 2.02 -2.79 26.94
CA SER A 82 1.58 -4.03 27.61
C SER A 82 2.69 -5.07 27.75
N LEU A 83 3.84 -4.90 27.09
CA LEU A 83 4.98 -5.83 27.16
C LEU A 83 5.80 -5.68 28.45
N THR A 84 6.62 -6.69 28.73
CA THR A 84 7.53 -6.69 29.89
C THR A 84 8.56 -5.55 29.80
N ALA A 85 9.16 -5.19 30.93
CA ALA A 85 10.21 -4.16 30.96
C ALA A 85 11.42 -4.51 30.07
N GLU A 86 11.77 -5.80 30.01
CA GLU A 86 12.87 -6.31 29.20
C GLU A 86 12.58 -6.19 27.70
N GLN A 87 11.41 -6.63 27.26
CA GLN A 87 10.96 -6.47 25.86
C GLN A 87 10.87 -5.00 25.45
N ARG A 88 10.37 -4.13 26.32
CA ARG A 88 10.30 -2.69 26.06
C ARG A 88 11.69 -2.06 25.91
N THR A 89 12.67 -2.55 26.67
CA THR A 89 14.06 -2.12 26.59
C THR A 89 14.69 -2.58 25.28
N ASP A 90 14.50 -3.84 24.90
CA ASP A 90 14.97 -4.39 23.62
C ASP A 90 14.41 -3.62 22.42
N ILE A 91 13.09 -3.39 22.38
CA ILE A 91 12.44 -2.58 21.33
C ILE A 91 13.04 -1.17 21.28
N ARG A 92 13.25 -0.52 22.43
CA ARG A 92 13.82 0.83 22.49
C ARG A 92 15.25 0.85 21.93
N THR A 93 16.08 -0.12 22.31
CA THR A 93 17.45 -0.28 21.81
C THR A 93 17.46 -0.46 20.30
N LYS A 94 16.65 -1.41 19.78
CA LYS A 94 16.51 -1.64 18.34
C LYS A 94 16.03 -0.40 17.60
N TRP A 95 15.07 0.34 18.16
CA TRP A 95 14.53 1.55 17.51
C TRP A 95 15.52 2.71 17.46
N LEU A 96 16.35 2.86 18.49
CA LEU A 96 17.42 3.86 18.52
C LEU A 96 18.53 3.53 17.53
N ALA A 97 18.89 2.25 17.39
CA ALA A 97 19.88 1.77 16.43
C ALA A 97 19.35 1.68 14.97
N TRP A 98 18.06 1.87 14.75
CA TRP A 98 17.42 1.72 13.43
C TRP A 98 17.98 2.72 12.40
N THR A 99 18.35 2.24 11.22
CA THR A 99 18.88 3.05 10.13
C THR A 99 17.88 3.32 9.01
N GLY A 100 16.75 2.61 9.00
CA GLY A 100 15.70 2.78 8.01
C GLY A 100 14.75 3.94 8.32
N PRO A 101 13.65 4.06 7.53
CA PRO A 101 12.65 5.09 7.76
C PRO A 101 12.03 4.99 9.15
N THR A 102 11.94 6.12 9.87
CA THR A 102 11.39 6.13 11.23
C THR A 102 9.89 6.36 11.22
N THR A 103 9.17 5.44 10.58
CA THR A 103 7.70 5.50 10.44
C THR A 103 7.01 4.56 11.43
N ALA A 104 5.71 4.76 11.62
CA ALA A 104 4.88 3.87 12.44
C ALA A 104 4.92 2.41 11.98
N LEU A 105 5.05 2.16 10.68
CA LEU A 105 5.09 0.80 10.12
C LEU A 105 6.38 0.06 10.49
N TYR A 106 7.52 0.74 10.48
CA TYR A 106 8.78 0.13 10.90
C TYR A 106 8.86 -0.03 12.42
N PHE A 107 8.29 0.91 13.18
CA PHE A 107 8.13 0.72 14.61
C PHE A 107 7.26 -0.52 14.91
N ALA A 108 6.14 -0.67 14.21
CA ALA A 108 5.27 -1.84 14.31
C ALA A 108 6.01 -3.14 14.02
N TYR A 109 6.83 -3.18 12.97
CA TYR A 109 7.64 -4.35 12.65
C TYR A 109 8.54 -4.80 13.83
N ILE A 110 9.22 -3.86 14.47
CA ILE A 110 10.09 -4.19 15.63
C ILE A 110 9.24 -4.71 16.80
N VAL A 111 8.13 -4.02 17.11
CA VAL A 111 7.21 -4.44 18.18
C VAL A 111 6.67 -5.83 17.92
N ASP A 112 6.20 -6.11 16.70
CA ASP A 112 5.64 -7.41 16.30
C ASP A 112 6.68 -8.53 16.37
N THR A 113 7.94 -8.20 16.06
CA THR A 113 9.05 -9.17 16.12
C THR A 113 9.38 -9.52 17.57
N VAL A 114 9.53 -8.52 18.45
CA VAL A 114 9.92 -8.74 19.86
C VAL A 114 8.76 -9.29 20.70
N SER A 115 7.52 -8.93 20.40
CA SER A 115 6.32 -9.49 21.07
C SER A 115 6.03 -10.93 20.66
N GLY A 116 6.57 -11.41 19.54
CA GLY A 116 6.26 -12.71 18.96
C GLY A 116 5.00 -12.74 18.09
N GLU A 117 4.24 -11.64 18.00
CA GLU A 117 3.04 -11.53 17.14
C GLU A 117 3.36 -11.81 15.66
N ALA A 118 4.55 -11.43 15.18
CA ALA A 118 5.00 -11.74 13.82
C ALA A 118 5.10 -13.26 13.59
N ALA A 119 5.70 -13.99 14.53
CA ALA A 119 5.85 -15.44 14.45
C ALA A 119 4.50 -16.15 14.52
N GLN A 120 3.59 -15.68 15.39
CA GLN A 120 2.23 -16.21 15.51
C GLN A 120 1.43 -16.04 14.21
N ARG A 121 1.45 -14.84 13.61
CA ARG A 121 0.80 -14.61 12.31
C ARG A 121 1.38 -15.49 11.21
N ALA A 122 2.70 -15.62 11.15
CA ALA A 122 3.35 -16.48 10.16
C ALA A 122 2.94 -17.96 10.31
N ALA A 123 2.79 -18.45 11.55
CA ALA A 123 2.28 -19.79 11.82
C ALA A 123 0.83 -19.96 11.35
N ALA A 124 -0.05 -19.01 11.68
CA ALA A 124 -1.45 -19.04 11.25
C ALA A 124 -1.60 -19.03 9.72
N PHE A 125 -0.79 -18.24 9.01
CA PHE A 125 -0.80 -18.22 7.54
C PHE A 125 -0.33 -19.55 6.94
N ARG A 126 0.69 -20.19 7.52
CA ARG A 126 1.15 -21.52 7.07
C ARG A 126 0.06 -22.56 7.24
N GLU A 127 -0.60 -22.59 8.40
CA GLU A 127 -1.73 -23.50 8.64
C GLU A 127 -2.86 -23.28 7.64
N HIS A 128 -3.25 -22.02 7.42
CA HIS A 128 -4.29 -21.68 6.45
C HIS A 128 -3.94 -22.13 5.02
N ALA A 129 -2.70 -21.91 4.60
CA ALA A 129 -2.22 -22.35 3.29
C ALA A 129 -2.23 -23.89 3.16
N LEU A 130 -1.88 -24.62 4.21
CA LEU A 130 -1.97 -26.07 4.24
C LEU A 130 -3.42 -26.55 4.14
N THR A 131 -4.36 -25.90 4.83
CA THR A 131 -5.79 -26.20 4.71
C THR A 131 -6.27 -26.02 3.27
N ILE A 132 -5.93 -24.91 2.62
CA ILE A 132 -6.27 -24.67 1.21
C ILE A 132 -5.66 -25.76 0.32
N LYS A 133 -4.38 -26.07 0.50
CA LYS A 133 -3.69 -27.09 -0.29
C LYS A 133 -4.36 -28.46 -0.16
N ARG A 134 -4.71 -28.89 1.06
CA ARG A 134 -5.43 -30.15 1.30
C ARG A 134 -6.78 -30.16 0.60
N ARG A 135 -7.54 -29.06 0.70
CA ARG A 135 -8.84 -28.92 0.02
C ARG A 135 -8.70 -29.01 -1.50
N VAL A 136 -7.72 -28.30 -2.07
CA VAL A 136 -7.48 -28.31 -3.52
C VAL A 136 -7.11 -29.72 -4.00
N LEU A 137 -6.17 -30.38 -3.30
CA LEU A 137 -5.76 -31.76 -3.62
C LEU A 137 -6.93 -32.74 -3.56
N ALA A 138 -7.81 -32.63 -2.55
CA ALA A 138 -9.00 -33.46 -2.43
C ALA A 138 -10.08 -33.18 -3.50
N SER A 139 -10.04 -32.00 -4.14
CA SER A 139 -10.99 -31.60 -5.19
C SER A 139 -10.49 -31.84 -6.62
N LEU A 140 -9.23 -32.25 -6.78
CA LEU A 140 -8.69 -32.64 -8.07
C LEU A 140 -9.23 -34.04 -8.41
N PRO A 141 -9.97 -34.22 -9.52
CA PRO A 141 -10.38 -35.55 -9.96
C PRO A 141 -9.15 -36.41 -10.26
N GLU A 142 -9.30 -37.74 -10.18
CA GLU A 142 -8.30 -38.77 -10.54
C GLU A 142 -7.76 -38.60 -11.97
N GLN A 143 -6.95 -37.57 -12.24
CA GLN A 143 -6.35 -37.33 -13.56
C GLN A 143 -5.19 -38.31 -13.89
N LEU A 144 -5.14 -39.47 -13.23
CA LEU A 144 -4.07 -40.47 -13.38
C LEU A 144 -4.55 -41.90 -13.66
N GLU A 145 -5.85 -42.16 -13.82
CA GLU A 145 -6.34 -43.50 -14.24
C GLU A 145 -6.64 -43.64 -15.74
N MET A 146 -6.01 -42.80 -16.58
CA MET A 146 -5.99 -43.01 -18.04
C MET A 146 -4.61 -42.72 -18.62
N ALA A 147 -3.69 -43.68 -18.47
CA ALA A 147 -2.52 -43.86 -19.33
C ALA A 147 -2.17 -45.35 -19.41
#